data_AF-A0A848SV24-F1
#
_entry.id   AF-A0A848SV24-F1
#
_cell.length_a   1.000
_cell.length_b   1.000
_cell.length_c   1.000
_cell.angle_alpha   90.00
_cell.angle_beta   90.00
_cell.angle_gamma   90.00
#
_symmetry.space_group_name_H-M   'P 1'
#
loop_
_entity.id
_entity.type
_entity.pdbx_description
1 polymer ?
#
loop_
_entity_poly.entity_id
_entity_poly.type
_entity_poly.pdbx_seq_one_letter_code
_entity_poly.pdbx_strand_id
1 'polypeptide(L)'
;MIDFECALFDGDSVSKPLGALGFAAPASKDQRQYDRDTQALSRILLMMLLPIVPVLSLDQGKFGMLSEAAASLFSIDENISFKLRPVIARLPRRSPEYTADPILIDDENWPAMRDALVQGIMARATPQRKDLLFRSDALQFAHGCASFAYGSAGIIYALQKVVGHVPPELTNHMYRMARDGNGCLGGGFFDGLHGAAHTLLITGRDDQAAETLNAAMARPLPSSDAFFGGKAGVILNLLHFADALGDDSLSGRADELGSELANTVISDDQALAQLPAGLLHGYSGLAVLFVRLYEHTRRQLFLNAAEIALRRDMHSGRLLDDGVYHLFKNPKYLIYFDEGSIGLGLALDRFVVHRPIPEFEKILGEIRHGCTIPFVMQPGLFQGRTGLIAALADSDRQCDSRAGRDQAARLNWHALHINNHIAFPGNGLTKVSDDFATGSAGILLVLDALFTRRQPELPFLSKTADTEEVGI
;
A
#
# COMPACT_ATOMS: atom_id res chain seq x y z
N MET A 1 4.66 -29.62 17.57
CA MET A 1 3.99 -30.01 16.29
C MET A 1 2.92 -29.01 15.88
N ILE A 2 2.99 -28.46 14.66
CA ILE A 2 1.99 -27.55 14.07
C ILE A 2 1.39 -28.15 12.80
N ASP A 3 2.21 -28.94 12.10
CA ASP A 3 1.83 -29.68 10.91
C ASP A 3 1.99 -31.18 11.21
N PHE A 4 0.85 -31.89 11.23
CA PHE A 4 0.79 -33.31 11.60
C PHE A 4 1.41 -34.21 10.52
N GLU A 5 1.42 -33.80 9.24
CA GLU A 5 2.08 -34.57 8.18
C GLU A 5 3.61 -34.54 8.30
N CYS A 6 4.14 -33.59 9.07
CA CYS A 6 5.55 -33.42 9.36
C CYS A 6 5.95 -33.93 10.76
N ALA A 7 5.14 -34.75 11.44
CA ALA A 7 5.48 -35.32 12.75
C ALA A 7 6.65 -36.32 12.65
N LEU A 8 7.53 -36.35 13.66
CA LEU A 8 8.63 -37.30 13.78
C LEU A 8 8.65 -37.89 15.19
N PHE A 9 9.13 -39.12 15.35
CA PHE A 9 9.38 -39.72 16.65
C PHE A 9 10.76 -39.33 17.18
N ASP A 10 10.92 -39.33 18.50
CA ASP A 10 12.20 -39.03 19.14
C ASP A 10 13.26 -40.05 18.69
N GLY A 11 14.36 -39.55 18.13
CA GLY A 11 15.43 -40.35 17.51
C GLY A 11 15.42 -40.41 15.98
N ASP A 12 14.38 -39.90 15.30
CA ASP A 12 14.35 -39.86 13.83
C ASP A 12 15.35 -38.85 13.25
N SER A 13 16.27 -39.31 12.41
CA SER A 13 17.34 -38.51 11.79
C SER A 13 16.99 -37.98 10.40
N VAL A 14 15.73 -37.62 10.14
CA VAL A 14 15.28 -37.16 8.81
C VAL A 14 15.29 -35.63 8.74
N SER A 15 15.91 -35.06 7.70
CA SER A 15 15.79 -33.63 7.39
C SER A 15 14.41 -33.36 6.78
N LYS A 16 13.65 -32.42 7.35
CA LYS A 16 12.33 -32.04 6.83
C LYS A 16 12.48 -31.18 5.56
N PRO A 17 11.85 -31.56 4.43
CA PRO A 17 11.81 -30.71 3.24
C PRO A 17 10.68 -29.66 3.29
N LEU A 18 9.67 -29.84 4.18
CA LEU A 18 8.49 -28.98 4.28
C LEU A 18 8.25 -28.50 5.72
N GLY A 19 7.62 -27.34 5.87
CA GLY A 19 7.17 -26.83 7.17
C GLY A 19 6.33 -25.55 7.06
N ALA A 20 5.46 -25.32 8.05
CA ALA A 20 4.60 -24.15 8.10
C ALA A 20 5.41 -22.83 8.15
N LEU A 21 4.96 -21.83 7.38
CA LEU A 21 5.61 -20.53 7.23
C LEU A 21 5.77 -19.83 8.58
N GLY A 22 6.99 -19.39 8.89
CA GLY A 22 7.35 -18.72 10.14
C GLY A 22 7.58 -19.69 11.30
N PHE A 23 7.24 -20.98 11.15
CA PHE A 23 7.35 -22.01 12.19
C PHE A 23 8.44 -23.04 11.95
N ALA A 24 8.84 -23.25 10.70
CA ALA A 24 9.93 -24.18 10.36
C ALA A 24 11.26 -23.80 11.03
N ALA A 25 11.88 -24.77 11.70
CA ALA A 25 13.26 -24.64 12.17
C ALA A 25 14.22 -24.75 10.97
N PRO A 26 15.32 -23.99 10.93
CA PRO A 26 16.31 -24.14 9.86
C PRO A 26 16.88 -25.56 9.84
N ALA A 27 17.17 -26.05 8.64
CA ALA A 27 17.75 -27.37 8.44
C ALA A 27 19.20 -27.41 8.95
N SER A 28 19.39 -27.68 10.25
CA SER A 28 20.70 -28.03 10.80
C SER A 28 20.72 -29.49 11.25
N LYS A 29 21.85 -30.16 10.99
CA LYS A 29 22.07 -31.56 11.34
C LYS A 29 22.16 -31.78 12.86
N ASP A 30 22.45 -30.73 13.63
CA ASP A 30 22.74 -30.81 15.06
C ASP A 30 21.56 -30.37 15.96
N GLN A 31 20.46 -29.86 15.38
CA GLN A 31 19.32 -29.40 16.17
C GLN A 31 18.46 -30.57 16.64
N ARG A 32 18.43 -30.79 17.97
CA ARG A 32 17.62 -31.81 18.61
C ARG A 32 16.13 -31.54 18.41
N GLN A 33 15.33 -32.59 18.37
CA GLN A 33 13.88 -32.49 18.18
C GLN A 33 13.20 -31.63 19.27
N TYR A 34 13.60 -31.78 20.53
CA TYR A 34 13.12 -30.96 21.65
C TYR A 34 13.30 -29.44 21.40
N ASP A 35 14.43 -29.02 20.83
CA ASP A 35 14.67 -27.61 20.55
C ASP A 35 13.74 -27.11 19.43
N ARG A 36 13.37 -27.97 18.47
CA ARG A 36 12.40 -27.65 17.41
C ARG A 36 10.99 -27.45 17.97
N ASP A 37 10.54 -28.33 18.88
CA ASP A 37 9.22 -28.20 19.50
C ASP A 37 9.14 -26.98 20.43
N THR A 38 10.20 -26.68 21.18
CA THR A 38 10.27 -25.48 22.02
C THR A 38 10.23 -24.20 21.17
N GLN A 39 10.95 -24.18 20.04
CA GLN A 39 10.90 -23.09 19.07
C GLN A 39 9.51 -22.91 18.47
N ALA A 40 8.85 -24.00 18.08
CA ALA A 40 7.49 -23.97 17.56
C ALA A 40 6.50 -23.41 18.60
N LEU A 41 6.58 -23.86 19.86
CA LEU A 41 5.73 -23.36 20.94
C LEU A 41 5.89 -21.86 21.16
N SER A 42 7.12 -21.35 21.15
CA SER A 42 7.38 -19.92 21.34
C SER A 42 6.85 -19.08 20.17
N ARG A 43 6.93 -19.61 18.95
CA ARG A 43 6.35 -18.98 17.76
C ARG A 43 4.81 -19.03 17.78
N ILE A 44 4.19 -20.07 18.34
CA ILE A 44 2.73 -20.11 18.57
C ILE A 44 2.33 -19.02 19.56
N LEU A 45 3.06 -18.90 20.68
CA LEU A 45 2.81 -17.85 21.66
C LEU A 45 2.95 -16.46 21.04
N LEU A 46 4.00 -16.24 20.26
CA LEU A 46 4.18 -14.99 19.53
C LEU A 46 3.05 -14.77 18.50
N MET A 47 2.62 -15.79 17.77
CA MET A 47 1.51 -15.68 16.80
C MET A 47 0.19 -15.27 17.47
N MET A 48 -0.07 -15.75 18.69
CA MET A 48 -1.28 -15.38 19.45
C MET A 48 -1.28 -13.91 19.87
N LEU A 49 -0.11 -13.32 20.10
CA LEU A 49 0.03 -11.93 20.56
C LEU A 49 0.23 -10.97 19.39
N LEU A 50 1.10 -11.34 18.45
CA LEU A 50 1.54 -10.53 17.32
C LEU A 50 1.63 -11.41 16.06
N PRO A 51 0.52 -11.60 15.31
CA PRO A 51 0.43 -12.53 14.19
C PRO A 51 1.14 -12.05 12.91
N ILE A 52 2.42 -11.69 13.02
CA ILE A 52 3.35 -11.39 11.92
C ILE A 52 4.49 -12.40 11.85
N VAL A 53 4.36 -13.53 12.54
CA VAL A 53 5.29 -14.66 12.56
C VAL A 53 5.76 -15.14 11.17
N PRO A 54 4.97 -15.07 10.07
CA PRO A 54 5.49 -15.46 8.76
C PRO A 54 6.75 -14.69 8.31
N VAL A 55 6.99 -13.47 8.80
CA VAL A 55 8.23 -12.72 8.53
C VAL A 55 9.48 -13.45 9.01
N LEU A 56 9.35 -14.34 10.00
CA LEU A 56 10.46 -15.15 10.53
C LEU A 56 10.95 -16.22 9.53
N SER A 57 10.18 -16.49 8.47
CA SER A 57 10.68 -17.27 7.32
C SER A 57 11.76 -16.51 6.53
N LEU A 58 11.69 -15.18 6.55
CA LEU A 58 12.61 -14.30 5.83
C LEU A 58 13.80 -13.93 6.73
N ASP A 59 13.52 -13.46 7.96
CA ASP A 59 14.55 -13.09 8.94
C ASP A 59 14.20 -13.62 10.34
N GLN A 60 14.90 -14.69 10.75
CA GLN A 60 14.74 -15.25 12.09
C GLN A 60 15.25 -14.31 13.20
N GLY A 61 16.15 -13.38 12.87
CA GLY A 61 16.69 -12.39 13.79
C GLY A 61 15.64 -11.42 14.33
N LYS A 62 14.48 -11.32 13.68
CA LYS A 62 13.36 -10.51 14.16
C LYS A 62 12.66 -11.07 15.40
N PHE A 63 12.84 -12.35 15.73
CA PHE A 63 12.11 -12.97 16.82
C PHE A 63 12.27 -12.23 18.17
N GLY A 64 13.48 -11.73 18.47
CA GLY A 64 13.74 -10.93 19.67
C GLY A 64 12.92 -9.63 19.69
N MET A 65 13.05 -8.81 18.64
CA MET A 65 12.31 -7.56 18.48
C MET A 65 10.79 -7.77 18.57
N LEU A 66 10.26 -8.81 17.92
CA LEU A 66 8.83 -9.11 17.95
C LEU A 66 8.36 -9.56 19.34
N SER A 67 9.21 -10.30 20.07
CA SER A 67 8.92 -10.72 21.44
C SER A 67 8.89 -9.52 22.39
N GLU A 68 9.81 -8.59 22.24
CA GLU A 68 9.84 -7.33 23.01
C GLU A 68 8.62 -6.45 22.69
N ALA A 69 8.27 -6.33 21.40
CA ALA A 69 7.07 -5.60 20.97
C ALA A 69 5.79 -6.24 21.57
N ALA A 70 5.65 -7.56 21.51
CA ALA A 70 4.53 -8.26 22.11
C ALA A 70 4.46 -8.07 23.64
N ALA A 71 5.61 -8.16 24.33
CA ALA A 71 5.67 -7.92 25.77
C ALA A 71 5.24 -6.50 26.15
N SER A 72 5.69 -5.50 25.37
CA SER A 72 5.31 -4.10 25.58
C SER A 72 3.82 -3.85 25.32
N LEU A 73 3.24 -4.41 24.25
CA LEU A 73 1.84 -4.19 23.86
C LEU A 73 0.84 -4.76 24.87
N PHE A 74 1.15 -5.91 25.47
CA PHE A 74 0.24 -6.62 26.36
C PHE A 74 0.65 -6.52 27.84
N SER A 75 1.63 -5.66 28.16
CA SER A 75 2.17 -5.49 29.51
C SER A 75 2.47 -6.83 30.20
N ILE A 76 3.10 -7.74 29.45
CA ILE A 76 3.34 -9.11 29.88
C ILE A 76 4.37 -9.11 31.00
N ASP A 77 3.99 -9.61 32.18
CA ASP A 77 4.88 -9.78 33.34
C ASP A 77 6.16 -10.55 32.95
N GLU A 78 7.28 -10.22 33.60
CA GLU A 78 8.59 -10.81 33.36
C GLU A 78 8.55 -12.35 33.43
N ASN A 79 7.64 -12.92 34.22
CA ASN A 79 7.42 -14.37 34.34
C ASN A 79 6.96 -15.07 33.05
N ILE A 80 6.17 -14.40 32.20
CA ILE A 80 5.78 -14.91 30.87
C ILE A 80 6.85 -14.53 29.82
N SER A 81 7.48 -13.35 29.95
CA SER A 81 8.66 -12.98 29.16
C SER A 81 9.78 -14.03 29.29
N PHE A 82 9.98 -14.57 30.49
CA PHE A 82 10.91 -15.66 30.77
C PHE A 82 10.55 -16.99 30.09
N LYS A 83 9.29 -17.20 29.67
CA LYS A 83 8.91 -18.37 28.84
C LYS A 83 9.21 -18.15 27.35
N LEU A 84 9.34 -16.90 26.90
CA LEU A 84 9.73 -16.53 25.53
C LEU A 84 11.27 -16.50 25.36
N ARG A 85 12.01 -16.06 26.38
CA ARG A 85 13.49 -15.88 26.37
C ARG A 85 14.34 -17.14 26.10
N PRO A 86 14.02 -18.37 26.57
CA PRO A 86 14.86 -19.55 26.40
C PRO A 86 15.00 -19.98 24.94
N VAL A 87 14.08 -19.55 24.07
CA VAL A 87 14.16 -19.79 22.62
C VAL A 87 15.01 -18.73 21.92
N ILE A 88 14.96 -17.47 22.36
CA ILE A 88 15.81 -16.38 21.81
C ILE A 88 17.30 -16.75 21.88
N ALA A 89 17.73 -17.31 23.02
CA ALA A 89 19.14 -17.67 23.25
C ALA A 89 19.65 -18.87 22.42
N ARG A 90 18.76 -19.62 21.76
CA ARG A 90 19.09 -20.85 21.00
C ARG A 90 18.76 -20.75 19.52
N LEU A 91 18.22 -19.62 19.04
CA LEU A 91 18.02 -19.41 17.61
C LEU A 91 19.38 -19.32 16.91
N PRO A 92 19.54 -19.99 15.75
CA PRO A 92 20.78 -19.88 14.99
C PRO A 92 21.02 -18.44 14.56
N ARG A 93 22.31 -18.10 14.44
CA ARG A 93 22.77 -16.79 13.96
C ARG A 93 22.09 -16.44 12.64
N ARG A 94 21.74 -15.16 12.46
CA ARG A 94 21.22 -14.58 11.21
C ARG A 94 21.98 -15.16 10.01
N SER A 95 21.28 -15.45 8.91
CA SER A 95 21.94 -15.82 7.66
C SER A 95 22.97 -14.74 7.28
N PRO A 96 24.11 -15.08 6.64
CA PRO A 96 25.17 -14.12 6.33
C PRO A 96 24.72 -12.88 5.52
N GLU A 97 23.60 -13.00 4.80
CA GLU A 97 22.96 -11.91 4.05
C GLU A 97 22.32 -10.83 4.95
N TYR A 98 22.10 -11.13 6.24
CA TYR A 98 21.44 -10.27 7.24
C TYR A 98 22.44 -9.85 8.34
N THR A 99 23.50 -9.13 7.97
CA THR A 99 24.72 -8.98 8.79
C THR A 99 24.93 -7.64 9.49
N ALA A 100 24.07 -6.63 9.29
CA ALA A 100 24.23 -5.32 9.91
C ALA A 100 23.38 -5.12 11.18
N ASP A 101 23.83 -4.24 12.07
CA ASP A 101 22.95 -3.64 13.08
C ASP A 101 21.77 -2.95 12.35
N PRO A 102 20.52 -3.21 12.75
CA PRO A 102 19.38 -2.70 12.02
C PRO A 102 19.32 -1.18 12.16
N ILE A 103 19.41 -0.47 11.03
CA ILE A 103 19.00 0.94 10.94
C ILE A 103 17.51 1.00 11.24
N LEU A 104 17.12 1.76 12.27
CA LEU A 104 15.71 1.88 12.66
C LEU A 104 15.02 2.97 11.85
N ILE A 105 13.72 2.79 11.63
CA ILE A 105 12.84 3.83 11.04
C ILE A 105 12.49 4.83 12.15
N ASP A 106 13.20 5.96 12.16
CA ASP A 106 12.98 7.10 13.04
C ASP A 106 13.48 8.40 12.38
N ASP A 107 13.30 9.53 13.07
CA ASP A 107 13.69 10.86 12.60
C ASP A 107 15.18 11.00 12.26
N GLU A 108 16.05 10.47 13.13
CA GLU A 108 17.49 10.65 13.04
C GLU A 108 18.06 9.78 11.91
N ASN A 109 17.55 8.57 11.76
CA ASN A 109 18.01 7.58 10.82
C ASN A 109 17.32 7.66 9.45
N TRP A 110 16.26 8.48 9.29
CA TRP A 110 15.49 8.54 8.05
C TRP A 110 16.34 8.76 6.78
N PRO A 111 17.30 9.71 6.73
CA PRO A 111 18.10 9.90 5.52
C PRO A 111 18.86 8.64 5.09
N ALA A 112 19.49 7.94 6.04
CA ALA A 112 20.21 6.70 5.75
C ALA A 112 19.25 5.55 5.38
N MET A 113 18.11 5.46 6.06
CA MET A 113 17.04 4.49 5.76
C MET A 113 16.48 4.68 4.34
N ARG A 114 16.19 5.93 3.96
CA ARG A 114 15.72 6.30 2.62
C ARG A 114 16.72 5.86 1.55
N ASP A 115 17.99 6.20 1.74
CA ASP A 115 19.04 5.87 0.78
C ASP A 115 19.23 4.34 0.68
N ALA A 116 19.18 3.61 1.80
CA ALA A 116 19.25 2.15 1.83
C ALA A 116 18.03 1.46 1.16
N LEU A 117 16.84 2.05 1.28
CA LEU A 117 15.63 1.59 0.59
C LEU A 117 15.73 1.82 -0.92
N VAL A 118 16.11 3.03 -1.34
CA VAL A 118 16.29 3.39 -2.76
C VAL A 118 17.33 2.47 -3.40
N GLN A 119 18.49 2.32 -2.78
CA GLN A 119 19.54 1.43 -3.26
C GLN A 119 19.09 -0.03 -3.31
N GLY A 120 18.31 -0.47 -2.32
CA GLY A 120 17.74 -1.82 -2.30
C GLY A 120 16.81 -2.09 -3.48
N ILE A 121 15.88 -1.17 -3.77
CA ILE A 121 14.96 -1.28 -4.91
C ILE A 121 15.78 -1.32 -6.22
N MET A 122 16.75 -0.43 -6.38
CA MET A 122 17.60 -0.37 -7.58
C MET A 122 18.45 -1.65 -7.76
N ALA A 123 19.04 -2.17 -6.67
CA ALA A 123 19.87 -3.37 -6.71
C ALA A 123 19.09 -4.64 -7.06
N ARG A 124 17.77 -4.66 -6.81
CA ARG A 124 16.88 -5.78 -7.17
C ARG A 124 16.28 -5.69 -8.57
N ALA A 125 16.54 -4.60 -9.30
CA ALA A 125 16.14 -4.50 -10.70
C ALA A 125 16.83 -5.58 -11.55
N THR A 126 16.09 -6.17 -12.49
CA THR A 126 16.58 -7.18 -13.43
C THR A 126 16.48 -6.70 -14.88
N PRO A 127 17.21 -5.64 -15.28
CA PRO A 127 17.08 -5.04 -16.61
C PRO A 127 17.49 -5.99 -17.76
N GLN A 128 18.15 -7.10 -17.46
CA GLN A 128 18.54 -8.13 -18.43
C GLN A 128 17.36 -9.02 -18.85
N ARG A 129 16.31 -9.13 -18.02
CA ARG A 129 15.07 -9.84 -18.39
C ARG A 129 14.24 -8.96 -19.31
N LYS A 130 13.35 -9.54 -20.12
CA LYS A 130 12.43 -8.76 -20.98
C LYS A 130 11.01 -8.66 -20.41
N ASP A 131 10.64 -9.63 -19.60
CA ASP A 131 9.29 -9.88 -19.09
C ASP A 131 9.07 -9.36 -17.66
N LEU A 132 10.14 -8.98 -16.97
CA LEU A 132 10.11 -8.60 -15.56
C LEU A 132 11.26 -7.66 -15.23
N LEU A 133 10.95 -6.43 -14.82
CA LEU A 133 11.98 -5.46 -14.38
C LEU A 133 12.24 -5.53 -12.87
N PHE A 134 11.19 -5.64 -12.06
CA PHE A 134 11.27 -5.73 -10.60
C PHE A 134 10.44 -6.92 -10.12
N ARG A 135 10.89 -7.57 -9.05
CA ARG A 135 10.14 -8.66 -8.41
C ARG A 135 9.17 -8.06 -7.39
N SER A 136 7.89 -8.32 -7.58
CA SER A 136 6.81 -7.76 -6.77
C SER A 136 5.92 -8.84 -6.18
N ASP A 137 4.78 -8.45 -5.59
CA ASP A 137 3.75 -9.37 -5.14
C ASP A 137 3.29 -10.34 -6.24
N ALA A 138 2.74 -11.50 -5.87
CA ALA A 138 2.28 -12.49 -6.85
C ALA A 138 1.15 -11.93 -7.75
N LEU A 139 0.37 -10.96 -7.26
CA LEU A 139 -0.63 -10.24 -8.04
C LEU A 139 -0.05 -9.54 -9.28
N GLN A 140 1.26 -9.28 -9.32
CA GLN A 140 1.95 -8.77 -10.51
C GLN A 140 1.65 -9.61 -11.76
N PHE A 141 1.52 -10.93 -11.64
CA PHE A 141 1.23 -11.80 -12.80
C PHE A 141 -0.23 -11.77 -13.23
N ALA A 142 -1.15 -11.33 -12.36
CA ALA A 142 -2.56 -11.16 -12.68
C ALA A 142 -2.84 -9.79 -13.33
N HIS A 143 -2.04 -8.76 -13.02
CA HIS A 143 -2.25 -7.39 -13.52
C HIS A 143 -1.24 -6.97 -14.59
N GLY A 144 -0.10 -7.65 -14.68
CA GLY A 144 0.98 -7.35 -15.60
C GLY A 144 2.15 -6.62 -14.93
N CYS A 145 3.36 -6.94 -15.38
CA CYS A 145 4.61 -6.52 -14.76
C CYS A 145 4.98 -5.03 -14.96
N ALA A 146 4.25 -4.29 -15.80
CA ALA A 146 4.36 -2.85 -16.00
C ALA A 146 3.19 -2.05 -15.42
N SER A 147 2.23 -2.72 -14.76
CA SER A 147 1.11 -2.06 -14.06
C SER A 147 1.57 -1.13 -12.94
N PHE A 148 0.71 -0.20 -12.52
CA PHE A 148 1.07 0.76 -11.48
C PHE A 148 1.07 0.16 -10.07
N ALA A 149 0.03 -0.61 -9.70
CA ALA A 149 -0.09 -1.17 -8.36
C ALA A 149 1.03 -2.18 -8.04
N TYR A 150 1.26 -3.12 -8.96
CA TYR A 150 2.11 -4.29 -8.71
C TYR A 150 3.33 -4.37 -9.65
N GLY A 151 3.40 -3.53 -10.67
CA GLY A 151 4.45 -3.54 -11.69
C GLY A 151 5.45 -2.40 -11.54
N SER A 152 6.30 -2.26 -12.57
CA SER A 152 7.40 -1.29 -12.58
C SER A 152 6.94 0.17 -12.62
N ALA A 153 5.72 0.48 -13.09
CA ALA A 153 5.22 1.85 -13.14
C ALA A 153 5.14 2.50 -11.76
N GLY A 154 4.51 1.85 -10.78
CA GLY A 154 4.42 2.43 -9.42
C GLY A 154 5.77 2.52 -8.71
N ILE A 155 6.70 1.61 -9.03
CA ILE A 155 8.06 1.62 -8.48
C ILE A 155 8.84 2.82 -9.01
N ILE A 156 8.83 2.99 -10.33
CA ILE A 156 9.47 4.12 -11.01
C ILE A 156 8.84 5.44 -10.57
N TYR A 157 7.51 5.48 -10.42
CA TYR A 157 6.80 6.65 -9.91
C TYR A 157 7.31 7.05 -8.52
N ALA A 158 7.36 6.10 -7.57
CA ALA A 158 7.84 6.37 -6.21
C ALA A 158 9.29 6.85 -6.21
N LEU A 159 10.18 6.21 -6.98
CA LEU A 159 11.57 6.63 -7.12
C LEU A 159 11.69 8.04 -7.69
N GLN A 160 10.91 8.38 -8.73
CA GLN A 160 10.91 9.71 -9.33
C GLN A 160 10.44 10.77 -8.33
N LYS A 161 9.42 10.49 -7.52
CA LYS A 161 8.88 11.43 -6.53
C LYS A 161 9.79 11.66 -5.32
N VAL A 162 10.61 10.67 -4.98
CA VAL A 162 11.48 10.71 -3.78
C VAL A 162 12.90 11.16 -4.12
N VAL A 163 13.46 10.66 -5.22
CA VAL A 163 14.85 10.91 -5.63
C VAL A 163 14.95 12.03 -6.67
N GLY A 164 13.85 12.35 -7.36
CA GLY A 164 13.82 13.36 -8.41
C GLY A 164 14.40 12.90 -9.76
N HIS A 165 14.96 11.69 -9.83
CA HIS A 165 15.43 11.10 -11.08
C HIS A 165 15.33 9.57 -11.06
N VAL A 166 15.15 8.98 -12.24
CA VAL A 166 15.23 7.53 -12.47
C VAL A 166 16.09 7.26 -13.71
N PRO A 167 17.00 6.27 -13.69
CA PRO A 167 17.79 5.89 -14.87
C PRO A 167 16.90 5.63 -16.11
N PRO A 168 17.20 6.24 -17.28
CA PRO A 168 16.39 6.07 -18.49
C PRO A 168 16.23 4.63 -18.94
N GLU A 169 17.17 3.74 -18.61
CA GLU A 169 17.13 2.32 -18.92
C GLU A 169 15.92 1.64 -18.27
N LEU A 170 15.55 2.04 -17.05
CA LEU A 170 14.42 1.48 -16.32
C LEU A 170 13.09 1.95 -16.91
N THR A 171 12.96 3.25 -17.21
CA THR A 171 11.76 3.79 -17.87
C THR A 171 11.58 3.23 -19.27
N ASN A 172 12.66 3.10 -20.05
CA ASN A 172 12.64 2.44 -21.36
C ASN A 172 12.23 0.97 -21.28
N HIS A 173 12.68 0.26 -20.26
CA HIS A 173 12.34 -1.13 -20.06
C HIS A 173 10.85 -1.30 -19.74
N MET A 174 10.33 -0.55 -18.77
CA MET A 174 8.91 -0.51 -18.46
C MET A 174 8.06 -0.17 -19.69
N TYR A 175 8.44 0.87 -20.44
CA TYR A 175 7.72 1.27 -21.66
C TYR A 175 7.67 0.13 -22.70
N ARG A 176 8.78 -0.58 -22.95
CA ARG A 176 8.78 -1.75 -23.84
C ARG A 176 7.82 -2.83 -23.37
N MET A 177 7.81 -3.13 -22.07
CA MET A 177 6.87 -4.11 -21.50
C MET A 177 5.41 -3.69 -21.69
N ALA A 178 5.09 -2.41 -21.45
CA ALA A 178 3.75 -1.88 -21.65
C ALA A 178 3.31 -1.93 -23.13
N ARG A 179 4.22 -1.58 -24.05
CA ARG A 179 3.98 -1.57 -25.49
C ARG A 179 3.80 -2.97 -26.09
N ASP A 180 4.58 -3.95 -25.63
CA ASP A 180 4.57 -5.31 -26.17
C ASP A 180 3.32 -6.14 -25.73
N GLY A 181 2.33 -5.49 -25.11
CA GLY A 181 0.99 -6.02 -24.84
C GLY A 181 0.86 -6.89 -23.59
N ASN A 182 1.97 -7.43 -23.06
CA ASN A 182 1.98 -8.32 -21.88
C ASN A 182 2.30 -7.58 -20.57
N GLY A 183 2.66 -6.30 -20.63
CA GLY A 183 3.04 -5.52 -19.45
C GLY A 183 1.86 -5.08 -18.59
N CYS A 184 0.67 -4.88 -19.16
CA CYS A 184 -0.54 -4.47 -18.44
C CYS A 184 -1.77 -5.22 -18.98
N LEU A 185 -2.43 -5.96 -18.10
CA LEU A 185 -3.56 -6.84 -18.42
C LEU A 185 -4.92 -6.19 -18.12
N GLY A 186 -4.95 -5.21 -17.22
CA GLY A 186 -6.15 -4.43 -16.90
C GLY A 186 -6.40 -3.26 -17.85
N GLY A 187 -7.49 -2.54 -17.58
CA GLY A 187 -7.92 -1.38 -18.35
C GLY A 187 -7.90 -0.05 -17.58
N GLY A 188 -7.66 -0.06 -16.26
CA GLY A 188 -7.71 1.15 -15.44
C GLY A 188 -6.34 1.76 -15.17
N PHE A 189 -6.29 2.59 -14.13
CA PHE A 189 -5.07 3.28 -13.73
C PHE A 189 -4.09 2.33 -13.04
N PHE A 190 -4.54 1.55 -12.07
CA PHE A 190 -3.66 0.77 -11.22
C PHE A 190 -3.19 -0.53 -11.88
N ASP A 191 -3.98 -1.09 -12.79
CA ASP A 191 -3.73 -2.38 -13.45
C ASP A 191 -3.52 -2.30 -14.97
N GLY A 192 -3.73 -1.12 -15.56
CA GLY A 192 -3.74 -0.92 -17.00
C GLY A 192 -2.63 0.00 -17.51
N LEU A 193 -2.74 0.33 -18.81
CA LEU A 193 -1.79 1.23 -19.49
C LEU A 193 -1.87 2.68 -19.01
N HIS A 194 -2.98 3.11 -18.41
CA HIS A 194 -3.13 4.47 -17.91
C HIS A 194 -2.10 4.82 -16.83
N GLY A 195 -1.83 3.91 -15.88
CA GLY A 195 -0.79 4.13 -14.87
C GLY A 195 0.64 4.08 -15.43
N ALA A 196 0.88 3.28 -16.47
CA ALA A 196 2.16 3.27 -17.17
C ALA A 196 2.39 4.60 -17.93
N ALA A 197 1.37 5.08 -18.66
CA ALA A 197 1.40 6.38 -19.34
C ALA A 197 1.63 7.53 -18.35
N HIS A 198 0.90 7.52 -17.22
CA HIS A 198 1.08 8.48 -16.14
C HIS A 198 2.53 8.54 -15.63
N THR A 199 3.13 7.38 -15.39
CA THR A 199 4.50 7.29 -14.90
C THR A 199 5.50 7.80 -15.95
N LEU A 200 5.25 7.54 -17.23
CA LEU A 200 6.09 8.06 -18.32
C LEU A 200 6.03 9.58 -18.41
N LEU A 201 4.84 10.17 -18.27
CA LEU A 201 4.68 11.63 -18.25
C LEU A 201 5.42 12.24 -17.05
N ILE A 202 5.24 11.70 -15.85
CA ILE A 202 5.90 12.17 -14.62
C ILE A 202 7.43 12.06 -14.68
N THR A 203 7.97 11.14 -15.49
CA THR A 203 9.42 10.97 -15.70
C THR A 203 9.95 11.77 -16.90
N GLY A 204 9.13 12.64 -17.51
CA GLY A 204 9.51 13.49 -18.64
C GLY A 204 9.69 12.73 -19.96
N ARG A 205 8.99 11.62 -20.14
CA ARG A 205 9.02 10.78 -21.35
C ARG A 205 7.79 11.03 -22.23
N ASP A 206 7.57 12.29 -22.57
CA ASP A 206 6.32 12.80 -23.15
C ASP A 206 5.86 12.02 -24.40
N ASP A 207 6.73 11.76 -25.37
CA ASP A 207 6.39 10.99 -26.58
C ASP A 207 5.92 9.56 -26.24
N GLN A 208 6.62 8.89 -25.32
CA GLN A 208 6.28 7.54 -24.89
C GLN A 208 5.01 7.53 -24.05
N ALA A 209 4.79 8.57 -23.25
CA ALA A 209 3.56 8.75 -22.48
C ALA A 209 2.36 8.92 -23.41
N ALA A 210 2.48 9.76 -24.45
CA ALA A 210 1.45 9.99 -25.45
C ALA A 210 1.14 8.72 -26.26
N GLU A 211 2.17 7.98 -26.70
CA GLU A 211 1.97 6.70 -27.40
C GLU A 211 1.25 5.68 -26.49
N THR A 212 1.68 5.58 -25.23
CA THR A 212 1.08 4.64 -24.27
C THR A 212 -0.37 5.02 -23.94
N LEU A 213 -0.67 6.32 -23.81
CA LEU A 213 -2.02 6.82 -23.61
C LEU A 213 -2.91 6.54 -24.82
N ASN A 214 -2.43 6.79 -26.04
CA ASN A 214 -3.15 6.50 -27.27
C ASN A 214 -3.46 5.00 -27.40
N ALA A 215 -2.49 4.14 -27.06
CA ALA A 215 -2.69 2.70 -27.01
C ALA A 215 -3.71 2.27 -25.94
N ALA A 216 -3.76 2.97 -24.80
CA ALA A 216 -4.78 2.76 -23.77
C ALA A 216 -6.18 3.16 -24.27
N MET A 217 -6.30 4.33 -24.87
CA MET A 217 -7.56 4.87 -25.40
C MET A 217 -8.12 4.10 -26.60
N ALA A 218 -7.26 3.41 -27.36
CA ALA A 218 -7.69 2.52 -28.43
C ALA A 218 -8.36 1.23 -27.93
N ARG A 219 -8.23 0.91 -26.64
CA ARG A 219 -8.91 -0.23 -26.01
C ARG A 219 -10.34 0.15 -25.61
N PRO A 220 -11.28 -0.82 -25.54
CA PRO A 220 -12.58 -0.57 -24.95
C PRO A 220 -12.45 -0.05 -23.51
N LEU A 221 -13.34 0.86 -23.12
CA LEU A 221 -13.41 1.32 -21.73
C LEU A 221 -13.66 0.13 -20.79
N PRO A 222 -13.08 0.15 -19.57
CA PRO A 222 -13.38 -0.85 -18.55
C PRO A 222 -14.88 -0.95 -18.26
N SER A 223 -15.34 -2.16 -17.96
CA SER A 223 -16.74 -2.40 -17.57
C SER A 223 -17.05 -1.89 -16.16
N SER A 224 -16.05 -1.87 -15.27
CA SER A 224 -16.18 -1.32 -13.92
C SER A 224 -16.05 0.21 -13.94
N ASP A 225 -16.83 0.88 -13.10
CA ASP A 225 -16.72 2.33 -12.90
C ASP A 225 -15.71 2.70 -11.79
N ALA A 226 -15.14 1.72 -11.11
CA ALA A 226 -14.26 1.92 -9.96
C ALA A 226 -12.93 2.63 -10.28
N PHE A 227 -12.23 3.08 -9.24
CA PHE A 227 -10.97 3.80 -9.39
C PHE A 227 -9.80 2.91 -9.83
N PHE A 228 -9.70 1.69 -9.29
CA PHE A 228 -8.56 0.79 -9.49
C PHE A 228 -8.33 0.41 -10.95
N GLY A 229 -9.27 -0.38 -11.48
CA GLY A 229 -9.25 -0.96 -12.83
C GLY A 229 -10.38 -0.41 -13.71
N GLY A 230 -11.09 0.60 -13.25
CA GLY A 230 -12.32 1.08 -13.87
C GLY A 230 -12.23 2.48 -14.49
N LYS A 231 -13.38 2.96 -14.99
CA LYS A 231 -13.49 4.24 -15.69
C LYS A 231 -13.06 5.44 -14.85
N ALA A 232 -13.25 5.42 -13.53
CA ALA A 232 -12.81 6.54 -12.69
C ALA A 232 -11.30 6.77 -12.75
N GLY A 233 -10.49 5.70 -12.74
CA GLY A 233 -9.04 5.80 -12.90
C GLY A 233 -8.64 6.28 -14.30
N VAL A 234 -9.38 5.86 -15.33
CA VAL A 234 -9.19 6.35 -16.70
C VAL A 234 -9.43 7.85 -16.79
N ILE A 235 -10.57 8.33 -16.29
CA ILE A 235 -10.98 9.75 -16.38
C ILE A 235 -10.00 10.63 -15.59
N LEU A 236 -9.61 10.22 -14.38
CA LEU A 236 -8.60 10.93 -13.59
C LEU A 236 -7.27 11.08 -14.33
N ASN A 237 -6.85 10.04 -15.06
CA ASN A 237 -5.63 10.12 -15.84
C ASN A 237 -5.79 10.99 -17.10
N LEU A 238 -6.93 10.94 -17.77
CA LEU A 238 -7.21 11.83 -18.91
C LEU A 238 -7.17 13.29 -18.47
N LEU A 239 -7.77 13.60 -17.32
CA LEU A 239 -7.75 14.93 -16.74
C LEU A 239 -6.32 15.40 -16.44
N HIS A 240 -5.51 14.52 -15.82
CA HIS A 240 -4.10 14.83 -15.56
C HIS A 240 -3.29 15.12 -16.83
N PHE A 241 -3.50 14.34 -17.90
CA PHE A 241 -2.84 14.60 -19.18
C PHE A 241 -3.36 15.89 -19.84
N ALA A 242 -4.65 16.18 -19.73
CA ALA A 242 -5.23 17.43 -20.22
C ALA A 242 -4.56 18.64 -19.56
N ASP A 243 -4.40 18.62 -18.23
CA ASP A 243 -3.74 19.69 -17.47
C ASP A 243 -2.26 19.82 -17.83
N ALA A 244 -1.55 18.70 -17.92
CA ALA A 244 -0.12 18.69 -18.19
C ALA A 244 0.22 19.14 -19.63
N LEU A 245 -0.64 18.84 -20.60
CA LEU A 245 -0.41 19.12 -22.01
C LEU A 245 -1.20 20.34 -22.53
N GLY A 246 -2.12 20.88 -21.75
CA GLY A 246 -3.07 21.90 -22.21
C GLY A 246 -3.99 21.40 -23.32
N ASP A 247 -4.41 20.12 -23.27
CA ASP A 247 -5.19 19.47 -24.33
C ASP A 247 -6.69 19.48 -24.01
N ASP A 248 -7.42 20.41 -24.63
CA ASP A 248 -8.87 20.57 -24.49
C ASP A 248 -9.66 19.32 -24.94
N SER A 249 -9.13 18.49 -25.83
CA SER A 249 -9.81 17.29 -26.30
C SER A 249 -9.84 16.20 -25.22
N LEU A 250 -8.74 16.05 -24.48
CA LEU A 250 -8.66 15.16 -23.32
C LEU A 250 -9.53 15.67 -22.17
N SER A 251 -9.52 16.98 -21.94
CA SER A 251 -10.39 17.66 -20.98
C SER A 251 -11.87 17.40 -21.28
N GLY A 252 -12.28 17.63 -22.53
CA GLY A 252 -13.66 17.40 -22.99
C GLY A 252 -14.08 15.94 -22.87
N ARG A 253 -13.19 14.98 -23.18
CA ARG A 253 -13.46 13.55 -23.03
C ARG A 253 -13.59 13.14 -21.56
N ALA A 254 -12.77 13.70 -20.68
CA ALA A 254 -12.87 13.47 -19.24
C ALA A 254 -14.18 14.01 -18.66
N ASP A 255 -14.61 15.20 -19.10
CA ASP A 255 -15.87 15.81 -18.70
C ASP A 255 -17.10 15.02 -19.19
N GLU A 256 -17.08 14.53 -20.44
CA GLU A 256 -18.15 13.70 -21.03
C GLU A 256 -18.35 12.41 -20.21
N LEU A 257 -17.30 11.62 -20.06
CA LEU A 257 -17.34 10.35 -19.31
C LEU A 257 -17.64 10.58 -17.82
N GLY A 258 -17.10 11.65 -17.25
CA GLY A 258 -17.39 12.05 -15.88
C GLY A 258 -18.85 12.43 -15.68
N SER A 259 -19.45 13.15 -16.63
CA SER A 259 -20.86 13.57 -16.59
C SER A 259 -21.78 12.35 -16.70
N GLU A 260 -21.45 11.37 -17.54
CA GLU A 260 -22.17 10.09 -17.62
C GLU A 260 -22.19 9.38 -16.26
N LEU A 261 -21.01 9.17 -15.64
CA LEU A 261 -20.91 8.53 -14.33
C LEU A 261 -21.64 9.32 -13.24
N ALA A 262 -21.52 10.65 -13.24
CA ALA A 262 -22.18 11.52 -12.27
C ALA A 262 -23.71 11.38 -12.37
N ASN A 263 -24.25 11.39 -13.59
CA ASN A 263 -25.68 11.23 -13.82
C ASN A 263 -26.17 9.86 -13.37
N THR A 264 -25.44 8.77 -13.66
CA THR A 264 -25.78 7.42 -13.17
C THR A 264 -25.76 7.36 -11.63
N VAL A 265 -24.78 8.00 -10.99
CA VAL A 265 -24.72 8.07 -9.53
C VAL A 265 -25.92 8.83 -8.98
N ILE A 266 -26.30 9.96 -9.57
CA ILE A 266 -27.41 10.81 -9.11
C ILE A 266 -28.78 10.16 -9.33
N SER A 267 -29.00 9.49 -10.48
CA SER A 267 -30.32 8.99 -10.87
C SER A 267 -30.82 7.81 -10.03
N ASP A 268 -29.99 7.28 -9.12
CA ASP A 268 -30.27 6.07 -8.34
C ASP A 268 -30.70 4.88 -9.21
N ASP A 269 -30.21 4.85 -10.46
CA ASP A 269 -30.44 3.72 -11.33
C ASP A 269 -29.76 2.50 -10.69
N GLN A 270 -30.55 1.50 -10.31
CA GLN A 270 -30.07 0.24 -9.74
C GLN A 270 -29.02 -0.46 -10.65
N ALA A 271 -28.83 0.06 -11.86
CA ALA A 271 -27.80 -0.30 -12.84
C ALA A 271 -26.35 0.00 -12.43
N LEU A 272 -26.06 0.82 -11.41
CA LEU A 272 -24.78 0.64 -10.71
C LEU A 272 -24.87 -0.71 -10.00
N ALA A 273 -24.37 -1.77 -10.64
CA ALA A 273 -24.07 -3.01 -9.97
C ALA A 273 -23.32 -2.63 -8.69
N GLN A 274 -23.98 -2.79 -7.53
CA GLN A 274 -23.61 -2.17 -6.25
C GLN A 274 -22.09 -2.20 -6.09
N LEU A 275 -21.45 -1.04 -6.30
CA LEU A 275 -20.00 -0.99 -6.13
C LEU A 275 -19.73 -1.36 -4.67
N PRO A 276 -18.67 -2.15 -4.40
CA PRO A 276 -18.29 -2.42 -3.03
C PRO A 276 -17.94 -1.12 -2.30
N ALA A 277 -17.82 -1.20 -1.00
CA ALA A 277 -17.35 -0.09 -0.19
C ALA A 277 -15.86 0.21 -0.47
N GLY A 278 -15.44 1.47 -0.29
CA GLY A 278 -14.04 1.87 -0.26
C GLY A 278 -13.52 2.64 -1.47
N LEU A 279 -12.22 2.94 -1.45
CA LEU A 279 -11.58 3.89 -2.36
C LEU A 279 -11.23 3.28 -3.71
N LEU A 280 -10.55 2.13 -3.73
CA LEU A 280 -10.03 1.59 -4.98
C LEU A 280 -11.12 0.91 -5.80
N HIS A 281 -12.06 0.24 -5.15
CA HIS A 281 -13.09 -0.53 -5.82
C HIS A 281 -14.50 0.07 -5.70
N GLY A 282 -14.66 1.12 -4.90
CA GLY A 282 -15.96 1.56 -4.41
C GLY A 282 -16.32 3.02 -4.66
N TYR A 283 -17.37 3.46 -3.96
CA TYR A 283 -17.94 4.80 -4.11
C TYR A 283 -17.01 5.92 -3.65
N SER A 284 -16.12 5.70 -2.67
CA SER A 284 -15.11 6.70 -2.30
C SER A 284 -14.17 7.02 -3.46
N GLY A 285 -13.87 6.06 -4.34
CA GLY A 285 -13.10 6.30 -5.58
C GLY A 285 -13.83 7.21 -6.56
N LEU A 286 -15.14 7.00 -6.73
CA LEU A 286 -15.98 7.89 -7.54
C LEU A 286 -16.06 9.29 -6.94
N ALA A 287 -16.17 9.40 -5.60
CA ALA A 287 -16.16 10.69 -4.93
C ALA A 287 -14.87 11.47 -5.21
N VAL A 288 -13.70 10.81 -5.16
CA VAL A 288 -12.42 11.44 -5.52
C VAL A 288 -12.43 11.93 -6.97
N LEU A 289 -12.89 11.10 -7.92
CA LEU A 289 -13.05 11.50 -9.32
C LEU A 289 -13.89 12.77 -9.45
N PHE A 290 -15.07 12.78 -8.83
CA PHE A 290 -16.00 13.89 -8.96
C PHE A 290 -15.50 15.17 -8.28
N VAL A 291 -14.78 15.06 -7.16
CA VAL A 291 -14.11 16.22 -6.57
C VAL A 291 -13.07 16.80 -7.54
N ARG A 292 -12.28 15.96 -8.23
CA ARG A 292 -11.31 16.44 -9.25
C ARG A 292 -11.97 17.10 -10.44
N LEU A 293 -13.03 16.51 -10.97
CA LEU A 293 -13.80 17.12 -12.06
C LEU A 293 -14.45 18.43 -11.62
N TYR A 294 -14.90 18.54 -10.37
CA TYR A 294 -15.37 19.81 -9.82
C TYR A 294 -14.25 20.84 -9.70
N GLU A 295 -13.07 20.47 -9.20
CA GLU A 295 -11.91 21.37 -9.11
C GLU A 295 -11.53 21.95 -10.47
N HIS A 296 -11.59 21.11 -11.51
CA HIS A 296 -11.29 21.49 -12.89
C HIS A 296 -12.37 22.35 -13.55
N THR A 297 -13.63 21.92 -13.47
CA THR A 297 -14.73 22.49 -14.27
C THR A 297 -15.60 23.48 -13.50
N ARG A 298 -15.53 23.46 -12.17
CA ARG A 298 -16.42 24.17 -11.22
C ARG A 298 -17.91 23.86 -11.38
N ARG A 299 -18.28 22.79 -12.08
CA ARG A 299 -19.67 22.34 -12.27
C ARG A 299 -20.22 21.67 -11.01
N GLN A 300 -21.30 22.21 -10.46
CA GLN A 300 -21.96 21.68 -9.26
C GLN A 300 -22.49 20.25 -9.41
N LEU A 301 -22.71 19.78 -10.65
CA LEU A 301 -23.06 18.39 -10.95
C LEU A 301 -22.10 17.42 -10.26
N PHE A 302 -20.79 17.65 -10.41
CA PHE A 302 -19.77 16.75 -9.87
C PHE A 302 -19.71 16.82 -8.35
N LEU A 303 -19.77 18.02 -7.76
CA LEU A 303 -19.77 18.14 -6.30
C LEU A 303 -21.00 17.45 -5.66
N ASN A 304 -22.16 17.51 -6.32
CA ASN A 304 -23.36 16.78 -5.87
C ASN A 304 -23.20 15.26 -6.01
N ALA A 305 -22.64 14.78 -7.12
CA ALA A 305 -22.37 13.35 -7.33
C ALA A 305 -21.34 12.82 -6.30
N ALA A 306 -20.33 13.62 -5.94
CA ALA A 306 -19.36 13.29 -4.91
C ALA A 306 -20.03 13.08 -3.54
N GLU A 307 -20.94 13.98 -3.14
CA GLU A 307 -21.66 13.85 -1.88
C GLU A 307 -22.50 12.56 -1.85
N ILE A 308 -23.23 12.27 -2.92
CA ILE A 308 -24.07 11.07 -3.03
C ILE A 308 -23.20 9.81 -2.95
N ALA A 309 -22.06 9.77 -3.64
CA ALA A 309 -21.14 8.66 -3.59
C ALA A 309 -20.59 8.43 -2.16
N LEU A 310 -20.16 9.49 -1.47
CA LEU A 310 -19.69 9.40 -0.08
C LEU A 310 -20.78 8.86 0.86
N ARG A 311 -22.01 9.36 0.73
CA ARG A 311 -23.15 8.87 1.54
C ARG A 311 -23.47 7.41 1.27
N ARG A 312 -23.36 6.95 0.01
CA ARG A 312 -23.53 5.53 -0.33
C ARG A 312 -22.45 4.66 0.28
N ASP A 313 -21.19 5.09 0.25
CA ASP A 313 -20.11 4.35 0.88
C ASP A 313 -20.30 4.26 2.40
N MET A 314 -20.64 5.41 3.01
CA MET A 314 -20.97 5.51 4.43
C MET A 314 -22.14 4.61 4.84
N HIS A 315 -23.12 4.35 3.97
CA HIS A 315 -24.23 3.44 4.28
C HIS A 315 -23.77 2.01 4.57
N SER A 316 -22.61 1.60 4.03
CA SER A 316 -21.99 0.31 4.35
C SER A 316 -21.14 0.33 5.61
N GLY A 317 -20.95 1.50 6.23
CA GLY A 317 -20.09 1.67 7.40
C GLY A 317 -20.85 1.75 8.72
N ARG A 318 -20.12 1.57 9.81
CA ARG A 318 -20.62 1.83 11.17
C ARG A 318 -19.48 2.16 12.12
N LEU A 319 -19.82 2.92 13.16
CA LEU A 319 -18.98 3.08 14.35
C LEU A 319 -19.02 1.78 15.17
N LEU A 320 -17.86 1.24 15.52
CA LEU A 320 -17.74 0.10 16.43
C LEU A 320 -17.50 0.56 17.87
N ASP A 321 -17.57 -0.38 18.83
CA ASP A 321 -17.43 -0.11 20.27
C ASP A 321 -16.04 0.44 20.65
N ASP A 322 -15.04 0.27 19.77
CA ASP A 322 -13.69 0.82 19.92
C ASP A 322 -13.59 2.29 19.49
N GLY A 323 -14.69 2.91 19.07
CA GLY A 323 -14.74 4.30 18.63
C GLY A 323 -14.20 4.54 17.22
N VAL A 324 -13.99 3.47 16.44
CA VAL A 324 -13.51 3.56 15.06
C VAL A 324 -14.65 3.34 14.07
N TYR A 325 -14.71 4.19 13.04
CA TYR A 325 -15.64 4.01 11.94
C TYR A 325 -15.08 2.99 10.94
N HIS A 326 -15.80 1.89 10.71
CA HIS A 326 -15.39 0.83 9.80
C HIS A 326 -16.37 0.66 8.63
N LEU A 327 -15.85 0.57 7.42
CA LEU A 327 -16.61 0.08 6.26
C LEU A 327 -16.81 -1.43 6.37
N PHE A 328 -18.01 -1.90 6.03
CA PHE A 328 -18.35 -3.30 5.99
C PHE A 328 -18.14 -3.87 4.59
N LYS A 329 -17.25 -4.85 4.50
CA LYS A 329 -17.13 -5.73 3.33
C LYS A 329 -17.36 -7.16 3.78
N ASN A 330 -18.59 -7.64 3.57
CA ASN A 330 -19.07 -8.93 4.05
C ASN A 330 -18.01 -10.05 3.98
N PRO A 331 -17.66 -10.73 5.10
CA PRO A 331 -18.21 -10.58 6.46
C PRO A 331 -17.37 -9.69 7.41
N LYS A 332 -16.46 -8.85 6.88
CA LYS A 332 -15.44 -8.15 7.67
C LYS A 332 -15.65 -6.65 7.71
N TYR A 333 -15.30 -6.06 8.85
CA TYR A 333 -15.10 -4.61 8.98
C TYR A 333 -13.64 -4.28 8.66
N LEU A 334 -13.42 -3.32 7.76
CA LEU A 334 -12.10 -3.00 7.25
C LEU A 334 -11.79 -1.52 7.46
N ILE A 335 -10.56 -1.24 7.89
CA ILE A 335 -10.05 0.13 8.02
C ILE A 335 -9.10 0.51 6.89
N TYR A 336 -8.58 -0.44 6.13
CA TYR A 336 -7.45 -0.22 5.22
C TYR A 336 -7.74 0.73 4.03
N PHE A 337 -6.67 1.21 3.40
CA PHE A 337 -6.69 2.20 2.33
C PHE A 337 -7.53 1.77 1.10
N ASP A 338 -7.45 0.49 0.75
CA ASP A 338 -8.11 -0.09 -0.42
C ASP A 338 -9.64 -0.08 -0.32
N GLU A 339 -10.19 -0.97 0.52
CA GLU A 339 -11.63 -1.25 0.64
C GLU A 339 -12.21 -0.83 2.00
N GLY A 340 -11.40 -0.17 2.83
CA GLY A 340 -11.74 0.18 4.20
C GLY A 340 -11.84 1.69 4.42
N SER A 341 -12.10 2.05 5.67
CA SER A 341 -12.43 3.43 6.01
C SER A 341 -11.31 4.45 5.78
N ILE A 342 -10.04 4.06 5.73
CA ILE A 342 -8.95 5.01 5.39
C ILE A 342 -9.20 5.59 3.99
N GLY A 343 -9.60 4.76 3.03
CA GLY A 343 -9.94 5.21 1.69
C GLY A 343 -11.10 6.22 1.69
N LEU A 344 -12.14 5.95 2.49
CA LEU A 344 -13.25 6.88 2.72
C LEU A 344 -12.79 8.17 3.39
N GLY A 345 -11.95 8.09 4.43
CA GLY A 345 -11.41 9.25 5.13
C GLY A 345 -10.65 10.17 4.19
N LEU A 346 -9.86 9.61 3.27
CA LEU A 346 -9.19 10.38 2.23
C LEU A 346 -10.20 11.07 1.29
N ALA A 347 -11.23 10.38 0.83
CA ALA A 347 -12.27 10.99 -0.01
C ALA A 347 -13.03 12.11 0.73
N LEU A 348 -13.40 11.89 2.00
CA LEU A 348 -14.06 12.88 2.86
C LEU A 348 -13.19 14.12 3.05
N ASP A 349 -11.92 13.93 3.41
CA ASP A 349 -10.95 15.00 3.67
C ASP A 349 -10.71 15.92 2.46
N ARG A 350 -10.95 15.43 1.23
CA ARG A 350 -10.94 16.25 0.00
C ARG A 350 -12.27 16.96 -0.23
N PHE A 351 -13.37 16.26 0.01
CA PHE A 351 -14.71 16.81 -0.20
C PHE A 351 -15.03 17.96 0.75
N VAL A 352 -14.71 17.81 2.05
CA VAL A 352 -15.11 18.79 3.08
C VAL A 352 -14.49 20.16 2.89
N VAL A 353 -13.36 20.25 2.18
CA VAL A 353 -12.71 21.52 1.80
C VAL A 353 -13.61 22.37 0.89
N HIS A 354 -14.41 21.72 0.04
CA HIS A 354 -15.32 22.40 -0.89
C HIS A 354 -16.74 22.55 -0.31
N ARG A 355 -17.17 21.62 0.53
CA ARG A 355 -18.49 21.64 1.18
C ARG A 355 -18.40 21.02 2.59
N PRO A 356 -18.22 21.85 3.64
CA PRO A 356 -18.18 21.36 5.02
C PRO A 356 -19.51 20.72 5.41
N ILE A 357 -19.46 19.48 5.90
CA ILE A 357 -20.61 18.73 6.42
C ILE A 357 -20.21 18.16 7.78
N PRO A 358 -20.84 18.58 8.91
CA PRO A 358 -20.41 18.17 10.25
C PRO A 358 -20.38 16.65 10.47
N GLU A 359 -21.29 15.91 9.83
CA GLU A 359 -21.30 14.44 9.85
C GLU A 359 -20.02 13.85 9.22
N PHE A 360 -19.56 14.42 8.12
CA PHE A 360 -18.37 13.96 7.39
C PHE A 360 -17.09 14.25 8.17
N GLU A 361 -17.00 15.44 8.78
CA GLU A 361 -15.88 15.80 9.65
C GLU A 361 -15.80 14.90 10.89
N LYS A 362 -16.96 14.57 11.48
CA LYS A 362 -17.04 13.64 12.61
C LYS A 362 -16.51 12.26 12.22
N ILE A 363 -17.00 11.68 11.12
CA ILE A 363 -16.55 10.37 10.63
C ILE A 363 -15.06 10.40 10.28
N LEU A 364 -14.58 11.48 9.66
CA LEU A 364 -13.16 11.65 9.38
C LEU A 364 -12.31 11.60 10.67
N GLY A 365 -12.79 12.20 11.77
CA GLY A 365 -12.17 12.09 13.09
C GLY A 365 -12.14 10.65 13.63
N GLU A 366 -13.25 9.92 13.54
CA GLU A 366 -13.38 8.52 13.95
C GLU A 366 -12.45 7.59 13.13
N ILE A 367 -12.26 7.87 11.84
CA ILE A 367 -11.34 7.14 10.96
C ILE A 367 -9.88 7.44 11.33
N ARG A 368 -9.53 8.72 11.56
CA ARG A 368 -8.19 9.13 11.98
C ARG A 368 -7.81 8.50 13.31
N HIS A 369 -8.75 8.40 14.24
CA HIS A 369 -8.56 7.68 15.51
C HIS A 369 -8.16 6.23 15.26
N GLY A 370 -8.88 5.52 14.38
CA GLY A 370 -8.54 4.14 14.02
C GLY A 370 -7.19 3.97 13.32
N CYS A 371 -6.63 5.00 12.70
CA CYS A 371 -5.28 4.93 12.13
C CYS A 371 -4.18 4.84 13.21
N THR A 372 -4.51 5.03 14.48
CA THR A 372 -3.57 4.93 15.61
C THR A 372 -3.44 3.52 16.18
N ILE A 373 -4.19 2.53 15.65
CA ILE A 373 -4.14 1.15 16.14
C ILE A 373 -2.71 0.57 16.07
N PRO A 374 -2.25 -0.11 17.13
CA PRO A 374 -0.88 -0.61 17.16
C PRO A 374 -0.68 -1.81 16.23
N PHE A 375 -1.67 -2.70 16.15
CA PHE A 375 -1.56 -3.94 15.41
C PHE A 375 -2.03 -3.78 13.95
N VAL A 376 -1.11 -4.03 13.02
CA VAL A 376 -1.38 -4.15 11.59
C VAL A 376 -0.51 -5.27 11.04
N MET A 377 -1.14 -6.19 10.31
CA MET A 377 -0.47 -7.39 9.81
C MET A 377 0.50 -7.07 8.67
N GLN A 378 0.05 -6.33 7.66
CA GLN A 378 0.85 -6.06 6.45
C GLN A 378 1.56 -4.69 6.55
N PRO A 379 2.75 -4.53 5.97
CA PRO A 379 3.44 -3.24 5.94
C PRO A 379 2.94 -2.32 4.82
N GLY A 380 2.37 -2.88 3.74
CA GLY A 380 2.07 -2.18 2.49
C GLY A 380 1.05 -1.04 2.57
N LEU A 381 0.88 -0.35 1.46
CA LEU A 381 0.02 0.83 1.34
C LEU A 381 -1.47 0.47 1.31
N PHE A 382 -1.87 -0.46 0.45
CA PHE A 382 -3.29 -0.74 0.18
C PHE A 382 -3.98 -1.45 1.35
N GLN A 383 -3.34 -2.46 1.93
CA GLN A 383 -3.92 -3.30 2.98
C GLN A 383 -3.05 -3.39 4.22
N GLY A 384 -2.30 -2.33 4.53
CA GLY A 384 -1.29 -2.37 5.58
C GLY A 384 -1.01 -1.02 6.25
N ARG A 385 0.04 -1.04 7.08
CA ARG A 385 0.41 0.04 7.99
C ARG A 385 0.74 1.33 7.25
N THR A 386 1.31 1.24 6.06
CA THR A 386 1.63 2.42 5.26
C THR A 386 0.40 3.20 4.84
N GLY A 387 -0.75 2.54 4.65
CA GLY A 387 -2.04 3.23 4.45
C GLY A 387 -2.45 4.07 5.66
N LEU A 388 -2.21 3.58 6.87
CA LEU A 388 -2.49 4.33 8.11
C LEU A 388 -1.55 5.54 8.22
N ILE A 389 -0.28 5.36 7.89
CA ILE A 389 0.71 6.46 7.88
C ILE A 389 0.29 7.53 6.87
N ALA A 390 -0.14 7.15 5.68
CA ALA A 390 -0.58 8.09 4.65
C ALA A 390 -1.79 8.93 5.12
N ALA A 391 -2.73 8.32 5.87
CA ALA A 391 -3.88 9.02 6.44
C ALA A 391 -3.52 9.97 7.60
N LEU A 392 -2.42 9.70 8.31
CA LEU A 392 -1.95 10.49 9.46
C LEU A 392 -0.93 11.57 9.08
N ALA A 393 -0.30 11.49 7.91
CA ALA A 393 0.78 12.39 7.50
C ALA A 393 0.38 13.88 7.55
N ASP A 394 -0.85 14.21 7.15
CA ASP A 394 -1.37 15.57 7.23
C ASP A 394 -1.53 16.05 8.69
N SER A 395 -1.98 15.17 9.59
CA SER A 395 -2.14 15.52 11.02
C SER A 395 -0.80 15.74 11.70
N ASP A 396 0.22 14.93 11.38
CA ASP A 396 1.59 15.14 11.89
C ASP A 396 2.20 16.43 11.32
N ARG A 397 1.85 16.83 10.10
CA ARG A 397 2.29 18.10 9.48
C ARG A 397 1.61 19.33 10.12
N GLN A 398 0.29 19.28 10.32
CA GLN A 398 -0.53 20.45 10.64
C GLN A 398 -0.77 20.64 12.15
N CYS A 399 -0.80 19.56 12.94
CA CYS A 399 -1.24 19.58 14.33
C CYS A 399 -0.15 19.16 15.33
N ASP A 400 1.12 19.10 14.91
CA ASP A 400 2.26 18.60 15.69
C ASP A 400 2.00 17.22 16.36
N SER A 401 1.20 16.39 15.68
CA SER A 401 0.96 15.01 16.07
C SER A 401 2.22 14.16 15.81
N ARG A 402 2.38 13.09 16.58
CA ARG A 402 3.40 12.04 16.36
C ARG A 402 2.80 10.70 15.90
N ALA A 403 1.49 10.62 15.71
CA ALA A 403 0.80 9.38 15.41
C ALA A 403 1.33 8.70 14.13
N GLY A 404 1.60 9.47 13.07
CA GLY A 404 2.19 8.96 11.83
C GLY A 404 3.60 8.43 12.05
N ARG A 405 4.44 9.15 12.80
CA ARG A 405 5.80 8.71 13.17
C ARG A 405 5.81 7.46 14.05
N ASP A 406 4.87 7.34 14.99
CA ASP A 406 4.72 6.14 15.81
C ASP A 406 4.30 4.93 14.96
N GLN A 407 3.47 5.14 13.93
CA GLN A 407 3.16 4.09 12.95
C GLN A 407 4.39 3.73 12.09
N ALA A 408 5.17 4.72 11.66
CA ALA A 408 6.42 4.49 10.92
C ALA A 408 7.43 3.68 11.74
N ALA A 409 7.60 3.99 13.02
CA ALA A 409 8.47 3.22 13.92
C ALA A 409 8.05 1.75 14.04
N ARG A 410 6.75 1.44 13.97
CA ARG A 410 6.25 0.05 14.00
C ARG A 410 6.46 -0.71 12.69
N LEU A 411 6.81 -0.05 11.58
CA LEU A 411 7.27 -0.74 10.36
C LEU A 411 8.59 -1.48 10.57
N ASN A 412 9.36 -1.15 11.61
CA ASN A 412 10.57 -1.91 11.98
C ASN A 412 10.24 -3.39 12.25
N TRP A 413 9.01 -3.74 12.63
CA TRP A 413 8.58 -5.13 12.78
C TRP A 413 8.65 -5.92 11.46
N HIS A 414 8.57 -5.23 10.32
CA HIS A 414 8.55 -5.80 8.98
C HIS A 414 9.85 -5.59 8.20
N ALA A 415 10.62 -4.53 8.50
CA ALA A 415 11.80 -4.12 7.74
C ALA A 415 12.91 -5.19 7.71
N LEU A 416 13.32 -5.64 6.52
CA LEU A 416 14.36 -6.65 6.32
C LEU A 416 15.66 -5.98 5.89
N HIS A 417 16.77 -6.30 6.56
CA HIS A 417 18.11 -5.82 6.19
C HIS A 417 18.81 -6.90 5.37
N ILE A 418 18.85 -6.74 4.04
CA ILE A 418 19.37 -7.72 3.10
C ILE A 418 20.55 -7.10 2.35
N ASN A 419 21.75 -7.65 2.50
CA ASN A 419 22.96 -7.19 1.81
C ASN A 419 23.21 -5.68 1.95
N ASN A 420 23.13 -5.15 3.17
CA ASN A 420 23.23 -3.72 3.51
C ASN A 420 22.12 -2.81 2.94
N HIS A 421 21.10 -3.38 2.30
CA HIS A 421 19.92 -2.66 1.85
C HIS A 421 18.71 -2.99 2.71
N ILE A 422 17.66 -2.19 2.54
CA ILE A 422 16.39 -2.39 3.24
C ILE A 422 15.32 -2.80 2.24
N ALA A 423 14.46 -3.71 2.66
CA ALA A 423 13.35 -4.20 1.89
C ALA A 423 12.17 -4.55 2.79
N PHE A 424 10.97 -4.54 2.24
CA PHE A 424 9.77 -4.98 2.93
C PHE A 424 9.15 -6.19 2.26
N PRO A 425 8.56 -7.10 3.06
CA PRO A 425 7.78 -8.17 2.49
C PRO A 425 6.43 -7.66 1.96
N GLY A 426 5.94 -8.28 0.89
CA GLY A 426 4.62 -8.04 0.34
C GLY A 426 3.51 -8.75 1.12
N ASN A 427 2.37 -8.99 0.47
CA ASN A 427 1.22 -9.61 1.12
C ASN A 427 1.54 -11.03 1.63
N GLY A 428 1.05 -11.33 2.83
CA GLY A 428 1.29 -12.61 3.49
C GLY A 428 2.68 -12.74 4.13
N LEU A 429 3.53 -11.71 4.03
CA LEU A 429 4.85 -11.64 4.65
C LEU A 429 5.83 -12.76 4.24
N THR A 430 5.62 -13.36 3.06
CA THR A 430 6.35 -14.57 2.64
C THR A 430 7.52 -14.30 1.71
N LYS A 431 7.54 -13.15 1.04
CA LYS A 431 8.58 -12.72 0.11
C LYS A 431 8.71 -11.20 0.10
N VAL A 432 9.89 -10.70 -0.24
CA VAL A 432 10.11 -9.28 -0.53
C VAL A 432 9.25 -8.84 -1.72
N SER A 433 8.68 -7.65 -1.62
CA SER A 433 8.06 -6.95 -2.74
C SER A 433 8.60 -5.53 -2.85
N ASP A 434 8.88 -5.09 -4.07
CA ASP A 434 9.27 -3.71 -4.35
C ASP A 434 8.11 -2.85 -4.86
N ASP A 435 6.92 -3.43 -5.11
CA ASP A 435 5.79 -2.69 -5.71
C ASP A 435 5.18 -1.58 -4.85
N PHE A 436 4.33 -0.78 -5.49
CA PHE A 436 3.67 0.37 -4.89
C PHE A 436 2.56 -0.02 -3.90
N ALA A 437 1.77 -1.04 -4.22
CA ALA A 437 0.59 -1.43 -3.44
C ALA A 437 0.94 -2.08 -2.09
N THR A 438 1.91 -2.98 -2.11
CA THR A 438 2.23 -3.91 -1.02
C THR A 438 3.65 -3.75 -0.51
N GLY A 439 4.55 -3.23 -1.35
CA GLY A 439 5.98 -3.35 -1.19
C GLY A 439 6.71 -2.04 -0.89
N SER A 440 8.03 -2.11 -1.09
CA SER A 440 9.00 -1.10 -0.67
C SER A 440 8.80 0.26 -1.34
N ALA A 441 8.31 0.33 -2.59
CA ALA A 441 8.10 1.60 -3.29
C ALA A 441 6.99 2.46 -2.65
N GLY A 442 5.85 1.85 -2.31
CA GLY A 442 4.75 2.57 -1.65
C GLY A 442 5.15 3.05 -0.25
N ILE A 443 5.90 2.22 0.47
CA ILE A 443 6.46 2.53 1.79
C ILE A 443 7.43 3.71 1.69
N LEU A 444 8.37 3.66 0.74
CA LEU A 444 9.35 4.72 0.50
C LEU A 444 8.67 6.06 0.25
N LEU A 445 7.67 6.11 -0.64
CA LEU A 445 6.96 7.34 -0.99
C LEU A 445 6.29 7.99 0.24
N VAL A 446 5.57 7.18 1.02
CA VAL A 446 4.80 7.69 2.17
C VAL A 446 5.72 8.08 3.32
N LEU A 447 6.76 7.30 3.61
CA LEU A 447 7.71 7.64 4.65
C LEU A 447 8.51 8.89 4.29
N ASP A 448 8.94 9.05 3.04
CA ASP A 448 9.65 10.26 2.63
C ASP A 448 8.79 11.50 2.84
N ALA A 449 7.52 11.44 2.44
CA ALA A 449 6.59 12.53 2.68
C ALA A 449 6.41 12.83 4.18
N LEU A 450 6.20 11.79 5.01
CA LEU A 450 6.06 11.93 6.46
C LEU A 450 7.28 12.63 7.10
N PHE A 451 8.48 12.11 6.85
CA PHE A 451 9.69 12.60 7.50
C PHE A 451 10.16 13.95 6.94
N THR A 452 9.87 14.25 5.67
CA THR A 452 10.12 15.57 5.06
C THR A 452 9.00 16.58 5.32
N ARG A 453 7.97 16.22 6.11
CA ARG A 453 6.80 17.04 6.44
C ARG A 453 6.05 17.56 5.20
N ARG A 454 5.96 16.74 4.15
CA ARG A 454 5.20 16.98 2.92
C ARG A 454 3.95 16.11 2.88
N GLN A 455 3.00 16.47 2.03
CA GLN A 455 1.89 15.56 1.73
C GLN A 455 2.41 14.37 0.90
N PRO A 456 1.99 13.13 1.21
CA PRO A 456 2.26 12.00 0.34
C PRO A 456 1.63 12.25 -1.03
N GLU A 457 2.46 12.28 -2.07
CA GLU A 457 2.01 12.45 -3.45
C GLU A 457 1.41 11.14 -3.99
N LEU A 458 0.26 10.75 -3.43
CA LEU A 458 -0.51 9.63 -3.93
C LEU A 458 -1.27 10.05 -5.21
N PRO A 459 -1.30 9.21 -6.27
CA PRO A 459 -1.92 9.58 -7.54
C PRO A 459 -3.34 10.09 -7.38
N PHE A 460 -3.60 11.29 -7.90
CA PHE A 460 -4.89 11.99 -7.87
C PHE A 460 -5.44 12.30 -6.47
N LEU A 461 -4.63 12.09 -5.44
CA LEU A 461 -5.03 12.27 -4.06
C LEU A 461 -4.37 13.53 -3.46
N SER A 462 -3.22 14.06 -3.85
CA SER A 462 -2.68 15.29 -3.20
C SER A 462 -3.68 16.48 -3.12
N LYS A 463 -3.78 17.21 -1.99
CA LYS A 463 -4.65 18.41 -1.95
C LYS A 463 -4.09 19.48 -2.91
N THR A 464 -4.95 20.25 -3.57
CA THR A 464 -4.53 21.37 -4.44
C THR A 464 -4.06 22.55 -3.59
N ALA A 465 -2.95 23.19 -3.99
CA ALA A 465 -2.26 24.22 -3.21
C ALA A 465 -3.14 25.46 -2.92
N ASP A 466 -4.15 25.74 -3.74
CA ASP A 466 -5.06 26.89 -3.59
C ASP A 466 -5.91 26.88 -2.30
N THR A 467 -5.80 25.82 -1.49
CA THR A 467 -6.55 25.68 -0.23
C THR A 467 -5.72 26.01 1.02
N GLU A 468 -4.42 26.29 0.90
CA GLU A 468 -3.61 26.77 2.05
C GLU A 468 -3.72 28.29 2.27
N GLU A 469 -4.22 29.09 1.31
CA GLU A 469 -4.37 30.55 1.46
C GLU A 469 -5.72 31.03 2.03
N VAL A 470 -6.71 30.14 2.23
CA VAL A 470 -8.06 30.55 2.73
C VAL A 470 -8.18 30.46 4.27
N GLY A 471 -7.05 30.28 4.97
CA GLY A 471 -7.01 30.14 6.42
C GLY A 471 -6.08 31.13 7.12
N ILE A 472 -6.26 32.44 6.91
CA ILE A 472 -5.78 33.49 7.82
C ILE A 472 -6.89 34.52 8.05
#